data_AF-A0A966MEQ2-F1
#
_entry.id   AF-A0A966MEQ2-F1
#
_cell.length_a   1.000
_cell.length_b   1.000
_cell.length_c   1.000
_cell.angle_alpha   90.00
_cell.angle_beta   90.00
_cell.angle_gamma   90.00
#
_symmetry.space_group_name_H-M   'P 1'
#
loop_
_entity.id
_entity.type
_entity.pdbx_description
1 polymer ?
#
loop_
_entity_poly.entity_id
_entity_poly.type
_entity_poly.pdbx_seq_one_letter_code
_entity_poly.pdbx_strand_id
1 'polypeptide(L)'
;DHVVINTNDADGFINIYKDAFNIRLALDKFVDEWKSRMLFFRLNQTTIEVIEKKNDEEPKDSLWGLSWEVDNIEEAHKRLEKAGVEITHIKKGIKENTMVATIKSHTHNVPTLLIEHTLPSMEVS
;
A
#
# COMPACT_ATOMS: atom_id res chain seq x y z
N ASP A 1 7.00 -4.49 1.80
CA ASP A 1 6.40 -3.85 0.60
C ASP A 1 4.92 -4.15 0.40
N HIS A 2 4.24 -3.26 -0.31
CA HIS A 2 2.80 -3.35 -0.55
C HIS A 2 2.44 -3.07 -2.01
N VAL A 3 1.56 -3.90 -2.57
CA VAL A 3 0.83 -3.62 -3.81
C VAL A 3 -0.61 -3.32 -3.42
N VAL A 4 -1.16 -2.21 -3.90
CA VAL A 4 -2.54 -1.83 -3.62
C VAL A 4 -3.39 -2.07 -4.86
N ILE A 5 -4.43 -2.87 -4.72
CA ILE A 5 -5.38 -3.23 -5.77
C ILE A 5 -6.76 -2.69 -5.40
N ASN A 6 -7.49 -2.14 -6.38
CA ASN A 6 -8.93 -1.97 -6.23
C ASN A 6 -9.64 -3.14 -6.92
N THR A 7 -10.68 -3.65 -6.28
CA THR A 7 -11.60 -4.63 -6.88
C THR A 7 -13.03 -4.16 -6.65
N ASN A 8 -13.95 -4.43 -7.58
CA ASN A 8 -15.38 -4.27 -7.35
C ASN A 8 -16.04 -5.56 -6.81
N ASP A 9 -15.32 -6.68 -6.79
CA ASP A 9 -15.82 -8.00 -6.37
C ASP A 9 -14.83 -8.63 -5.36
N ALA A 10 -14.94 -8.21 -4.10
CA ALA A 10 -14.06 -8.72 -3.04
C ALA A 10 -14.21 -10.23 -2.79
N ASP A 11 -15.42 -10.78 -2.96
CA ASP A 11 -15.67 -12.21 -2.79
C ASP A 11 -15.03 -13.01 -3.93
N GLY A 12 -15.16 -12.56 -5.18
CA GLY A 12 -14.45 -13.13 -6.32
C GLY A 12 -12.92 -13.07 -6.15
N PHE A 13 -12.40 -11.95 -5.65
CA PHE A 13 -10.98 -11.81 -5.33
C PHE A 13 -10.53 -12.85 -4.29
N ILE A 14 -11.31 -13.06 -3.22
CA ILE A 14 -11.02 -14.09 -2.21
C ILE A 14 -11.03 -15.49 -2.84
N ASN A 15 -12.06 -15.81 -3.63
CA ASN A 15 -12.19 -17.12 -4.26
C ASN A 15 -10.95 -17.47 -5.13
N ILE A 16 -10.41 -16.50 -5.87
CA ILE A 16 -9.22 -16.72 -6.69
C ILE A 16 -7.96 -16.78 -5.83
N TYR A 17 -7.67 -15.73 -5.07
CA TYR A 17 -6.35 -15.58 -4.42
C TYR A 17 -6.23 -16.46 -3.18
N LYS A 18 -7.28 -16.56 -2.35
CA LYS A 18 -7.28 -17.44 -1.17
C LYS A 18 -7.56 -18.88 -1.57
N ASP A 19 -8.66 -19.14 -2.26
CA ASP A 19 -9.15 -20.53 -2.37
C ASP A 19 -8.51 -21.28 -3.53
N ALA A 20 -8.31 -20.65 -4.69
CA ALA A 20 -7.64 -21.30 -5.83
C ALA A 20 -6.11 -21.26 -5.73
N PHE A 21 -5.53 -20.12 -5.36
CA PHE A 21 -4.06 -19.96 -5.26
C PHE A 21 -3.48 -20.20 -3.87
N ASN A 22 -4.31 -20.44 -2.86
CA ASN A 22 -3.88 -20.72 -1.48
C ASN A 22 -3.00 -19.60 -0.88
N ILE A 23 -3.26 -18.35 -1.25
CA ILE A 23 -2.58 -17.18 -0.67
C ILE A 23 -3.27 -16.82 0.65
N ARG A 24 -2.47 -16.60 1.69
CA ARG A 24 -2.97 -16.30 3.03
C ARG A 24 -3.72 -14.96 3.06
N LEU A 25 -5.03 -15.01 3.26
CA LEU A 25 -5.84 -13.88 3.69
C LEU A 25 -5.56 -13.57 5.17
N ALA A 26 -4.86 -12.47 5.43
CA ALA A 26 -4.45 -12.05 6.77
C ALA A 26 -5.37 -11.00 7.40
N LEU A 27 -6.14 -10.27 6.61
CA LEU A 27 -7.16 -9.33 7.07
C LEU A 27 -8.34 -9.38 6.10
N ASP A 28 -9.54 -9.37 6.66
CA ASP A 28 -10.79 -9.10 5.96
C ASP A 28 -11.64 -8.24 6.89
N LYS A 29 -11.80 -6.96 6.53
CA LYS A 29 -12.43 -5.98 7.41
C LYS A 29 -13.26 -4.99 6.61
N PHE A 30 -14.48 -4.75 7.06
CA PHE A 30 -15.24 -3.58 6.62
C PHE A 30 -14.80 -2.33 7.40
N VAL A 31 -14.47 -1.26 6.68
CA VAL A 31 -14.03 0.03 7.23
C VAL A 31 -15.18 1.01 7.12
N ASP A 32 -15.77 1.36 8.27
CA ASP A 32 -17.00 2.14 8.34
C ASP A 32 -16.84 3.58 7.84
N GLU A 33 -15.68 4.18 8.07
CA GLU A 33 -15.37 5.56 7.71
C GLU A 33 -15.45 5.79 6.21
N TRP A 34 -15.10 4.78 5.40
CA TRP A 34 -15.08 4.87 3.94
C TRP A 34 -16.10 3.94 3.28
N LYS A 35 -16.91 3.24 4.08
CA LYS A 35 -17.94 2.28 3.65
C LYS A 35 -17.42 1.28 2.61
N SER A 36 -16.24 0.73 2.87
CA SER A 36 -15.52 -0.16 1.96
C SER A 36 -14.92 -1.35 2.70
N ARG A 37 -14.87 -2.51 2.04
CA ARG A 37 -14.16 -3.70 2.54
C ARG A 37 -12.68 -3.62 2.17
N MET A 38 -11.82 -3.96 3.12
CA MET A 38 -10.38 -4.01 2.98
C MET A 38 -9.89 -5.43 3.24
N LEU A 39 -9.06 -5.95 2.33
CA LEU A 39 -8.44 -7.26 2.45
C LEU A 39 -6.92 -7.14 2.43
N PHE A 40 -6.22 -7.87 3.30
CA PHE A 40 -4.77 -8.04 3.19
C PHE A 40 -4.43 -9.49 2.88
N PHE A 41 -3.75 -9.71 1.76
CA PHE A 41 -3.12 -10.99 1.45
C PHE A 41 -1.62 -10.92 1.70
N ARG A 42 -1.05 -12.00 2.25
CA ARG A 42 0.38 -12.09 2.54
C ARG A 42 1.05 -13.06 1.58
N LEU A 43 2.02 -12.54 0.84
CA LEU A 43 3.05 -13.28 0.12
C LEU A 43 4.35 -13.06 0.87
N ASN A 44 5.14 -14.09 1.22
CA ASN A 44 6.45 -13.97 1.89
C ASN A 44 6.74 -12.61 2.60
N GLN A 45 7.34 -11.64 1.89
CA GLN A 45 7.68 -10.30 2.38
C GLN A 45 6.81 -9.14 1.80
N THR A 46 5.81 -9.47 0.98
CA THR A 46 4.94 -8.51 0.29
C THR A 46 3.48 -8.68 0.71
N THR A 47 2.80 -7.56 0.95
CA THR A 47 1.36 -7.55 1.17
C THR A 47 0.65 -7.12 -0.10
N ILE A 48 -0.42 -7.81 -0.47
CA ILE A 48 -1.41 -7.26 -1.41
C ILE A 48 -2.51 -6.65 -0.53
N GLU A 49 -2.60 -5.34 -0.55
CA GLU A 49 -3.69 -4.58 0.06
C GLU A 49 -4.79 -4.39 -1.00
N VAL A 50 -6.01 -4.78 -0.66
CA VAL A 50 -7.14 -4.72 -1.58
C VAL A 50 -8.21 -3.84 -0.97
N ILE A 51 -8.68 -2.85 -1.73
CA ILE A 51 -9.78 -1.97 -1.36
C ILE A 51 -10.97 -2.25 -2.27
N GLU A 52 -12.10 -2.58 -1.67
CA GLU A 52 -13.34 -2.82 -2.42
C GLU A 52 -13.96 -1.49 -2.87
N LYS A 53 -14.11 -1.34 -4.17
CA LYS A 53 -14.88 -0.28 -4.83
C LYS A 53 -16.11 -0.89 -5.47
N LYS A 54 -17.02 -1.38 -4.62
CA LYS A 54 -18.21 -2.11 -5.03
C LYS A 54 -19.05 -1.30 -6.01
N ASN A 55 -19.43 -1.93 -7.12
CA ASN A 55 -20.34 -1.40 -8.13
C ASN A 55 -21.07 -2.56 -8.82
N ASP A 56 -22.01 -2.24 -9.72
CA ASP A 56 -22.81 -3.23 -10.45
C ASP A 56 -22.21 -3.61 -11.83
N GLU A 57 -20.95 -3.26 -12.08
CA GLU A 57 -20.26 -3.60 -13.32
C GLU A 57 -19.66 -5.01 -13.26
N GLU A 58 -19.22 -5.54 -14.40
CA GLU A 58 -18.49 -6.81 -14.47
C GLU A 58 -17.26 -6.81 -13.54
N PRO A 59 -16.93 -7.95 -12.89
CA PRO A 59 -15.78 -8.04 -11.99
C PRO A 59 -14.48 -7.58 -12.64
N LYS A 60 -13.78 -6.66 -11.99
CA LYS A 60 -12.55 -6.06 -12.48
C LYS A 60 -11.63 -5.64 -11.34
N ASP A 61 -10.40 -6.10 -11.47
CA ASP A 61 -9.29 -5.66 -10.62
C ASP A 61 -8.45 -4.61 -11.32
N SER A 62 -7.90 -3.67 -10.54
CA SER A 62 -7.00 -2.65 -11.07
C SER A 62 -5.90 -2.30 -10.08
N LEU A 63 -4.66 -2.18 -10.59
CA LEU A 63 -3.56 -1.65 -9.81
C LEU A 63 -3.86 -0.20 -9.43
N TRP A 64 -3.88 0.08 -8.13
CA TRP A 64 -3.98 1.44 -7.64
C TRP A 64 -2.61 2.06 -7.42
N GLY A 65 -1.66 1.31 -6.87
CA GLY A 65 -0.33 1.83 -6.57
C GLY A 65 0.59 0.83 -5.89
N LEU A 66 1.81 1.30 -5.66
CA LEU A 66 2.89 0.57 -5.00
C LEU A 66 3.36 1.36 -3.79
N SER A 67 3.74 0.66 -2.74
CA SER A 67 4.41 1.25 -1.57
C SER A 67 5.64 0.42 -1.21
N TRP A 68 6.78 1.10 -1.14
CA TRP A 68 8.07 0.51 -0.82
C TRP A 68 8.46 0.87 0.60
N GLU A 69 8.74 -0.16 1.38
CA GLU A 69 9.28 0.03 2.73
C GLU A 69 10.77 0.36 2.63
N VAL A 70 11.21 1.36 3.40
CA VAL A 70 12.61 1.76 3.47
C VAL A 70 13.04 1.88 4.92
N ASP A 71 14.26 1.46 5.22
CA ASP A 71 14.83 1.53 6.57
C ASP A 71 15.10 2.99 7.00
N ASN A 72 15.46 3.86 6.04
CA ASN A 72 15.71 5.28 6.25
C ASN A 72 15.23 6.08 5.03
N ILE A 73 14.15 6.85 5.21
CA ILE A 73 13.52 7.59 4.12
C ILE A 73 14.36 8.79 3.68
N GLU A 74 15.16 9.38 4.56
CA GLU A 74 16.04 10.50 4.19
C GLU A 74 17.16 10.03 3.25
N GLU A 75 17.78 8.89 3.54
CA GLU A 75 18.82 8.31 2.69
C GLU A 75 18.24 7.88 1.33
N ALA A 76 17.08 7.23 1.33
CA ALA A 76 16.40 6.83 0.11
C ALA A 76 16.01 8.05 -0.74
N HIS A 77 15.47 9.09 -0.12
CA HIS A 77 15.08 10.34 -0.77
C HIS A 77 16.28 11.04 -1.42
N LYS A 78 17.38 11.25 -0.68
CA LYS A 78 18.63 11.84 -1.20
C LYS A 78 19.20 11.03 -2.37
N ARG A 79 19.20 9.70 -2.27
CA ARG A 79 19.67 8.80 -3.33
C ARG A 79 18.84 8.94 -4.60
N LEU A 80 17.51 9.03 -4.48
CA LEU A 80 16.59 9.17 -5.60
C LEU A 80 16.69 10.56 -6.25
N GLU A 81 16.75 11.63 -5.47
CA GLU A 81 16.97 12.99 -6.00
C GLU A 81 18.30 13.08 -6.77
N LYS A 82 19.38 12.52 -6.23
CA LYS A 82 20.68 12.46 -6.91
C LYS A 82 20.62 11.70 -8.24
N ALA A 83 19.73 10.72 -8.35
CA ALA A 83 19.49 9.96 -9.57
C ALA A 83 18.53 10.66 -10.56
N GLY A 84 18.06 11.88 -10.25
CA GLY A 84 17.14 12.63 -11.10
C GLY A 84 15.67 12.17 -11.00
N VAL A 85 15.31 11.43 -9.96
CA VAL A 85 13.93 11.03 -9.70
C VAL A 85 13.21 12.16 -8.96
N GLU A 86 12.06 12.57 -9.49
CA GLU A 86 11.19 13.55 -8.85
C GLU A 86 10.46 12.87 -7.69
N ILE A 87 10.63 13.40 -6.49
CA ILE A 87 10.04 12.87 -5.27
C ILE A 87 9.56 14.04 -4.39
N THR A 88 8.43 13.88 -3.70
CA THR A 88 7.92 14.93 -2.81
C THR A 88 8.80 15.09 -1.58
N HIS A 89 8.63 16.20 -0.84
CA HIS A 89 9.19 16.30 0.51
C HIS A 89 8.69 15.14 1.40
N ILE A 90 9.54 14.75 2.34
CA ILE A 90 9.22 13.76 3.38
C ILE A 90 8.22 14.40 4.36
N LYS A 91 7.19 13.65 4.75
CA LYS A 91 6.17 14.09 5.72
C LYS A 91 5.71 12.92 6.60
N LYS A 92 5.02 13.23 7.71
CA LYS A 92 4.37 12.21 8.53
C LYS A 92 3.29 11.48 7.73
N GLY A 93 3.24 10.15 7.85
CA GLY A 93 2.18 9.32 7.30
C GLY A 93 0.90 9.37 8.14
N ILE A 94 -0.16 8.77 7.63
CA ILE A 94 -1.46 8.67 8.33
C ILE A 94 -1.36 7.70 9.50
N LYS A 95 -0.65 6.59 9.32
CA LYS A 95 -0.36 5.64 10.39
C LYS A 95 0.66 6.26 11.35
N GLU A 96 0.43 6.13 12.65
CA GLU A 96 1.41 6.54 13.65
C GLU A 96 2.77 5.88 13.40
N ASN A 97 3.82 6.60 13.76
CA ASN A 97 5.20 6.16 13.61
C ASN A 97 5.54 5.80 12.15
N THR A 98 5.06 6.60 11.21
CA THR A 98 5.44 6.46 9.80
C THR A 98 5.84 7.79 9.19
N MET A 99 6.86 7.75 8.34
CA MET A 99 7.26 8.83 7.45
C MET A 99 7.06 8.39 6.01
N VAL A 100 6.63 9.31 5.15
CA VAL A 100 6.29 9.01 3.76
C VAL A 100 6.79 10.06 2.77
N ALA A 101 7.08 9.62 1.55
CA ALA A 101 7.37 10.47 0.39
C ALA A 101 6.82 9.81 -0.89
N THR A 102 6.28 10.60 -1.81
CA THR A 102 5.68 10.09 -3.06
C THR A 102 6.64 10.28 -4.22
N ILE A 103 6.93 9.20 -4.95
CA ILE A 103 7.71 9.24 -6.19
C ILE A 103 6.79 9.73 -7.33
N LYS A 104 7.24 10.74 -8.07
CA LYS A 104 6.45 11.43 -9.10
C LYS A 104 6.91 11.15 -10.53
N SER A 105 8.16 10.73 -10.73
CA SER A 105 8.69 10.35 -12.05
C SER A 105 9.22 8.92 -12.06
N HIS A 106 9.43 8.35 -13.25
CA HIS A 106 9.95 6.99 -13.45
C HIS A 106 9.04 5.86 -12.90
N THR A 107 7.76 6.15 -12.66
CA THR A 107 6.79 5.19 -12.11
C THR A 107 5.83 4.60 -13.14
N HIS A 108 5.99 4.91 -14.43
CA HIS A 108 5.05 4.49 -15.49
C HIS A 108 3.58 4.86 -15.18
N ASN A 109 3.36 6.03 -14.58
CA ASN A 109 2.05 6.52 -14.13
C ASN A 109 1.40 5.66 -13.03
N VAL A 110 2.16 4.81 -12.34
CA VAL A 110 1.70 4.09 -11.16
C VAL A 110 1.96 4.94 -9.92
N PRO A 111 0.93 5.30 -9.13
CA PRO A 111 1.14 5.93 -7.83
C PRO A 111 2.11 5.13 -6.97
N THR A 112 3.22 5.75 -6.56
CA THR A 112 4.29 5.05 -5.84
C THR A 112 4.70 5.82 -4.60
N LEU A 113 4.68 5.15 -3.45
CA LEU A 113 4.99 5.70 -2.13
C LEU A 113 6.27 5.05 -1.57
N LEU A 114 7.10 5.83 -0.89
CA LEU A 114 8.06 5.33 0.08
C LEU A 114 7.47 5.47 1.47
N ILE A 115 7.66 4.46 2.31
CA ILE A 115 7.26 4.47 3.71
C ILE A 115 8.39 3.97 4.59
N GLU A 116 8.71 4.71 5.64
CA GLU A 116 9.56 4.27 6.74
C GLU A 116 8.70 4.07 7.99
N HIS A 117 8.90 2.96 8.68
CA HIS A 117 8.33 2.71 10.00
C HIS A 117 9.32 3.19 11.07
N THR A 118 9.00 4.31 11.71
CA THR A 118 9.86 4.88 12.76
C THR A 118 9.61 4.15 14.08
N LEU A 119 10.59 4.20 14.97
CA LEU A 119 10.36 3.79 16.35
C LEU A 119 9.34 4.74 17.02
N PRO A 120 8.56 4.26 18.00
CA PRO A 120 7.73 5.14 18.82
C PRO A 120 8.60 6.23 19.46
N SER A 121 8.13 7.47 19.42
CA SER A 121 8.73 8.52 20.24
C SER A 121 8.64 8.10 21.70
N MET A 122 9.79 7.86 22.36
CA MET A 122 9.80 7.63 23.80
C MET A 122 9.32 8.90 24.48
N GLU A 123 8.10 8.88 25.03
CA GLU A 123 7.66 9.93 25.93
C GLU A 123 8.58 9.90 27.16
N VAL A 124 9.36 10.96 27.33
CA VAL A 124 10.07 11.18 28.59
C VAL A 124 9.01 11.62 29.60
N SER A 125 8.64 10.70 30.49
CA SER A 125 7.75 10.93 31.63
C SER A 125 8.30 11.97 32.60
#